data_AF-Q8VN36-F1
#
_entry.id   AF-Q8VN36-F1
#
_cell.length_a   1.000
_cell.length_b   1.000
_cell.length_c   1.000
_cell.angle_alpha   90.00
_cell.angle_beta   90.00
_cell.angle_gamma   90.00
#
_symmetry.space_group_name_H-M   'P 1'
#
loop_
_entity.id
_entity.type
_entity.pdbx_description
1 polymer ?
#
loop_
_entity_poly.entity_id
_entity_poly.type
_entity_poly.pdbx_seq_one_letter_code
_entity_poly.pdbx_strand_id
1 'polypeptide(L)'
;MNTSHKTLKTIAILGQPNVGKSSLFNRLARERIAITSDFAGTTRDINKRKIALNGHEVELLDTGGMAKDALLSKEIKALNLKAAQMSDLILYVVDGKSIPSDEDIKLFREVFKINPNCFLVINKIDNDKEKERAYAFSSFGIPKSFNISVSHNRGISALIDAVLNALNLNQIIEQDLDADILESLETPNNALEETKEEEIIQVGIIGRVNVGKSSLLNALTKKERSLVSSVAGTTIDPIDETILIGDQKICFVDTAGIRHRGKILGIEKYALERTQKALEKSHIALLVLDVSAPFVELDEKISSLADKHSLGIILILNKWDIRYAPYEEIMATLKRKFRFLEYAPVI
;
A
#
# COMPACT_ATOMS: atom_id res chain seq x y z
N MET A 1 40.95 -3.58 4.39
CA MET A 1 40.02 -2.60 5.00
C MET A 1 38.65 -3.24 5.03
N ASN A 2 38.05 -3.36 6.21
CA ASN A 2 36.76 -4.02 6.45
C ASN A 2 35.66 -3.37 5.60
N THR A 3 35.13 -4.11 4.62
CA THR A 3 33.81 -3.83 4.04
C THR A 3 32.78 -4.12 5.13
N SER A 4 32.35 -3.09 5.85
CA SER A 4 31.21 -3.18 6.76
C SER A 4 29.99 -3.57 5.93
N HIS A 5 29.58 -4.84 5.98
CA HIS A 5 28.29 -5.26 5.45
C HIS A 5 27.22 -4.52 6.25
N LYS A 6 26.61 -3.48 5.68
CA LYS A 6 25.47 -2.77 6.27
C LYS A 6 24.35 -3.81 6.41
N THR A 7 24.20 -4.40 7.59
CA THR A 7 23.17 -5.40 7.88
C THR A 7 21.83 -4.69 7.82
N LEU A 8 20.96 -5.13 6.91
CA LEU A 8 19.63 -4.56 6.72
C LEU A 8 18.83 -4.62 8.03
N LYS A 9 18.11 -3.53 8.33
CA LYS A 9 17.21 -3.49 9.49
C LYS A 9 16.08 -4.50 9.29
N THR A 10 15.76 -5.23 10.33
CA THR A 10 14.84 -6.36 10.28
C THR A 10 13.57 -6.05 11.07
N ILE A 11 12.40 -6.26 10.48
CA ILE A 11 11.10 -6.01 11.11
C ILE A 11 10.29 -7.31 11.16
N ALA A 12 9.87 -7.74 12.35
CA ALA A 12 9.02 -8.92 12.49
C ALA A 12 7.54 -8.57 12.61
N ILE A 13 6.69 -9.24 11.84
CA ILE A 13 5.22 -9.12 11.93
C ILE A 13 4.68 -10.33 12.69
N LEU A 14 4.26 -10.11 13.93
CA LEU A 14 3.88 -11.15 14.89
C LEU A 14 2.40 -11.03 15.30
N GLY A 15 1.89 -12.05 16.00
CA GLY A 15 0.53 -12.08 16.53
C GLY A 15 -0.23 -13.38 16.21
N GLN A 16 -1.48 -13.47 16.68
CA GLN A 16 -2.32 -14.66 16.52
C GLN A 16 -2.71 -14.93 15.05
N PRO A 17 -3.12 -16.15 14.69
CA PRO A 17 -3.70 -16.43 13.37
C PRO A 17 -4.89 -15.51 13.06
N ASN A 18 -5.11 -15.21 11.77
CA ASN A 18 -6.28 -14.46 11.25
C ASN A 18 -6.47 -13.00 11.71
N VAL A 19 -5.50 -12.42 12.43
CA VAL A 19 -5.49 -10.98 12.81
C VAL A 19 -5.13 -10.04 11.65
N GLY A 20 -4.65 -10.57 10.52
CA GLY A 20 -4.31 -9.81 9.32
C GLY A 20 -2.80 -9.57 9.08
N LYS A 21 -1.92 -10.35 9.72
CA LYS A 21 -0.46 -10.29 9.52
C LYS A 21 -0.04 -10.35 8.05
N SER A 22 -0.51 -11.36 7.30
CA SER A 22 -0.16 -11.51 5.88
C SER A 22 -0.70 -10.37 5.02
N SER A 23 -1.84 -9.77 5.40
CA SER A 23 -2.38 -8.59 4.72
C SER A 23 -1.47 -7.38 4.95
N LEU A 24 -1.06 -7.14 6.20
CA LEU A 24 -0.11 -6.07 6.54
C LEU A 24 1.25 -6.28 5.88
N PHE A 25 1.77 -7.51 5.90
CA PHE A 25 3.01 -7.89 5.23
C PHE A 25 2.98 -7.55 3.74
N ASN A 26 1.94 -8.02 3.04
CA ASN A 26 1.77 -7.74 1.62
C ASN A 26 1.59 -6.25 1.36
N ARG A 27 0.98 -5.51 2.28
CA ARG A 27 0.83 -4.06 2.18
C ARG A 27 2.18 -3.35 2.27
N LEU A 28 2.96 -3.64 3.30
CA LEU A 28 4.28 -3.05 3.53
C LEU A 28 5.27 -3.41 2.42
N ALA A 29 5.24 -4.66 1.94
CA ALA A 29 6.09 -5.11 0.85
C ALA A 29 5.79 -4.47 -0.52
N ARG A 30 4.69 -3.71 -0.64
CA ARG A 30 4.23 -3.11 -1.90
C ARG A 30 4.45 -1.60 -1.98
N GLU A 31 4.91 -0.92 -0.92
CA GLU A 31 5.34 0.49 -1.01
C GLU A 31 6.72 0.60 -1.71
N ARG A 32 6.70 0.34 -3.02
CA ARG A 32 7.65 0.71 -4.08
C ARG A 32 9.17 0.57 -3.86
N ILE A 33 9.67 -0.41 -4.61
CA ILE A 33 10.89 -0.42 -5.46
C ILE A 33 12.23 -0.52 -4.72
N ALA A 34 12.58 -1.77 -4.39
CA ALA A 34 13.85 -2.36 -4.80
C ALA A 34 13.54 -3.76 -5.33
N ILE A 35 14.25 -4.18 -6.37
CA ILE A 35 14.07 -5.46 -7.08
C ILE A 35 13.91 -6.60 -6.05
N THR A 36 12.73 -7.21 -6.00
CA THR A 36 12.52 -8.38 -5.15
C THR A 36 13.22 -9.58 -5.79
N SER A 37 14.32 -10.04 -5.19
CA SER A 37 14.80 -11.39 -5.43
C SER A 37 14.02 -12.37 -4.56
N ASP A 38 13.18 -13.20 -5.17
CA ASP A 38 12.56 -14.33 -4.49
C ASP A 38 13.65 -15.35 -4.12
N PHE A 39 13.99 -15.46 -2.84
CA PHE A 39 14.49 -16.73 -2.31
C PHE A 39 13.31 -17.46 -1.68
N ALA A 40 12.61 -18.24 -2.51
CA ALA A 40 11.74 -19.30 -2.03
C ALA A 40 12.61 -20.42 -1.46
N GLY A 41 13.04 -20.27 -0.22
CA GLY A 41 13.58 -21.36 0.59
C GLY A 41 12.44 -22.23 1.09
N THR A 42 12.49 -23.51 0.77
CA THR A 42 11.50 -24.54 1.10
C THR A 42 11.11 -24.59 2.59
N THR A 43 9.81 -24.71 2.84
CA THR A 43 9.16 -25.36 4.00
C THR A 43 9.92 -25.43 5.33
N ARG A 44 9.44 -24.67 6.34
CA ARG A 44 9.66 -24.76 7.81
C ARG A 44 10.44 -23.64 8.50
N ASP A 45 10.85 -22.58 7.79
CA ASP A 45 11.57 -21.44 8.38
C ASP A 45 10.80 -20.11 8.29
N ILE A 46 11.12 -19.17 9.19
CA ILE A 46 10.57 -17.80 9.22
C ILE A 46 10.76 -17.17 7.83
N ASN A 47 9.66 -16.76 7.20
CA ASN A 47 9.71 -16.19 5.86
C ASN A 47 10.38 -14.81 5.92
N LYS A 48 11.50 -14.67 5.23
CA LYS A 48 12.23 -13.41 5.11
C LYS A 48 11.98 -12.78 3.76
N ARG A 49 11.71 -11.48 3.70
CA ARG A 49 11.66 -10.74 2.43
C ARG A 49 12.29 -9.37 2.58
N LYS A 50 13.17 -9.02 1.65
CA LYS A 50 13.69 -7.66 1.52
C LYS A 50 12.64 -6.79 0.82
N ILE A 51 12.37 -5.63 1.38
CA ILE A 51 11.43 -4.64 0.86
C ILE A 51 12.05 -3.25 0.99
N ALA A 52 11.52 -2.28 0.25
CA ALA A 52 11.77 -0.87 0.50
C ALA A 52 10.58 -0.29 1.29
N LEU A 53 10.84 0.44 2.37
CA LEU A 53 9.86 1.27 3.06
C LEU A 53 10.28 2.74 2.86
N ASN A 54 9.49 3.53 2.13
CA ASN A 54 9.84 4.90 1.72
C ASN A 54 11.29 5.04 1.22
N GLY A 55 11.73 4.12 0.35
CA GLY A 55 13.10 4.11 -0.19
C GLY A 55 14.18 3.46 0.68
N HIS A 56 13.88 3.09 1.93
CA HIS A 56 14.82 2.40 2.81
C HIS A 56 14.70 0.88 2.71
N GLU A 57 15.79 0.19 2.36
CA GLU A 57 15.81 -1.28 2.34
C GLU A 57 15.74 -1.85 3.77
N VAL A 58 14.76 -2.73 3.99
CA VAL A 58 14.55 -3.47 5.24
C VAL A 58 14.20 -4.93 4.95
N GLU A 59 14.42 -5.81 5.93
CA GLU A 59 14.03 -7.22 5.86
C GLU A 59 12.79 -7.46 6.72
N LEU A 60 11.67 -7.86 6.11
CA LEU A 60 10.47 -8.30 6.83
C LEU A 60 10.56 -9.78 7.17
N LEU A 61 10.23 -10.13 8.42
CA LEU A 61 10.03 -11.48 8.90
C LEU A 61 8.52 -11.75 9.08
N ASP A 62 7.95 -12.70 8.33
CA ASP A 62 6.56 -13.14 8.50
C ASP A 62 6.49 -14.51 9.16
N THR A 63 5.79 -14.58 10.30
CA THR A 63 5.44 -15.85 10.97
C THR A 63 4.08 -16.39 10.54
N GLY A 64 3.29 -15.59 9.79
CA GLY A 64 1.92 -15.89 9.38
C GLY A 64 1.79 -16.93 8.26
N GLY A 65 2.71 -16.97 7.30
CA GLY A 65 2.70 -17.96 6.22
C GLY A 65 2.73 -19.42 6.68
N MET A 66 3.36 -19.70 7.83
CA MET A 66 3.46 -21.05 8.40
C MET A 66 2.33 -21.41 9.36
N ALA A 67 1.69 -20.41 9.97
CA ALA A 67 0.61 -20.62 10.95
C ALA A 67 -0.69 -21.15 10.32
N LYS A 68 -0.82 -21.15 8.99
CA LYS A 68 -1.95 -21.77 8.29
C LYS A 68 -1.91 -23.30 8.33
N ASP A 69 -0.72 -23.89 8.47
CA ASP A 69 -0.51 -25.35 8.47
C ASP A 69 -0.12 -25.92 9.85
N ALA A 70 0.24 -25.06 10.82
CA ALA A 70 0.61 -25.48 12.17
C ALA A 70 -0.64 -25.72 13.04
N LEU A 71 -0.94 -26.99 13.33
CA LEU A 71 -2.06 -27.43 14.16
C LEU A 71 -1.84 -27.21 15.68
N LEU A 72 -0.69 -26.70 16.13
CA LEU A 72 -0.30 -26.61 17.55
C LEU A 72 0.10 -25.19 17.98
N SER A 73 -0.63 -24.64 18.97
CA SER A 73 -0.39 -23.31 19.56
C SER A 73 1.04 -23.09 20.11
N LYS A 74 1.70 -24.16 20.56
CA LYS A 74 3.08 -24.12 21.06
C LYS A 74 4.10 -23.78 19.96
N GLU A 75 3.89 -24.26 18.73
CA GLU A 75 4.81 -24.03 17.61
C GLU A 75 4.72 -22.59 17.13
N ILE A 76 3.51 -22.05 17.03
CA ILE A 76 3.25 -20.64 16.70
C ILE A 76 3.93 -19.72 17.72
N LYS A 77 3.81 -20.06 19.01
CA LYS A 77 4.49 -19.33 20.09
C LYS A 77 6.00 -19.36 19.90
N ALA A 78 6.60 -20.53 19.71
CA ALA A 78 8.06 -20.66 19.52
C ALA A 78 8.56 -19.87 18.30
N LEU A 79 7.82 -19.88 17.19
CA LEU A 79 8.13 -19.10 15.99
C LEU A 79 8.10 -17.59 16.27
N ASN A 80 7.07 -17.10 16.96
CA ASN A 80 6.98 -15.68 17.31
C ASN A 80 8.14 -15.23 18.22
N LEU A 81 8.51 -16.04 19.21
CA LEU A 81 9.63 -15.72 20.10
C LEU A 81 10.97 -15.75 19.35
N LYS A 82 11.18 -16.69 18.42
CA LYS A 82 12.39 -16.74 17.58
C LYS A 82 12.47 -15.52 16.64
N ALA A 83 11.36 -15.16 15.99
CA ALA A 83 11.32 -13.99 15.13
C ALA A 83 11.56 -12.68 15.91
N ALA A 84 11.04 -12.59 17.15
CA ALA A 84 11.31 -11.45 18.03
C ALA A 84 12.81 -11.26 18.31
N GLN A 85 13.55 -12.34 18.57
CA GLN A 85 15.00 -12.32 18.80
C GLN A 85 15.79 -11.87 17.56
N MET A 86 15.28 -12.13 16.36
CA MET A 86 15.96 -11.88 15.09
C MET A 86 15.64 -10.49 14.49
N SER A 87 14.73 -9.73 15.09
CA SER A 87 14.24 -8.47 14.54
C SER A 87 14.73 -7.26 15.33
N ASP A 88 14.99 -6.15 14.63
CA ASP A 88 15.27 -4.84 15.21
C ASP A 88 14.00 -4.14 15.71
N LEU A 89 12.85 -4.39 15.05
CA LEU A 89 11.54 -3.84 15.41
C LEU A 89 10.45 -4.93 15.26
N ILE A 90 9.47 -4.91 16.17
CA ILE A 90 8.32 -5.81 16.12
C ILE A 90 7.04 -5.04 15.85
N LEU A 91 6.25 -5.53 14.91
CA LEU A 91 4.86 -5.17 14.69
C LEU A 91 3.98 -6.30 15.22
N TYR A 92 3.47 -6.16 16.45
CA TYR A 92 2.58 -7.14 17.04
C TYR A 92 1.14 -6.83 16.66
N VAL A 93 0.56 -7.64 15.77
CA VAL A 93 -0.75 -7.38 15.17
C VAL A 93 -1.85 -8.10 15.94
N VAL A 94 -2.92 -7.37 16.26
CA VAL A 94 -4.14 -7.87 16.90
C VAL A 94 -5.37 -7.50 16.09
N ASP A 95 -6.46 -8.25 16.27
CA ASP A 95 -7.75 -7.98 15.63
C ASP A 95 -8.60 -7.04 16.49
N GLY A 96 -8.72 -5.79 16.07
CA GLY A 96 -9.51 -4.75 16.75
C GLY A 96 -11.02 -4.97 16.76
N LYS A 97 -11.55 -5.91 15.97
CA LYS A 97 -12.97 -6.32 16.05
C LYS A 97 -13.23 -7.32 17.16
N SER A 98 -12.18 -7.98 17.65
CA SER A 98 -12.26 -8.97 18.72
C SER A 98 -11.93 -8.35 20.08
N ILE A 99 -12.35 -9.02 21.16
CA ILE A 99 -11.97 -8.64 22.52
C ILE A 99 -10.51 -9.09 22.77
N PRO A 100 -9.67 -8.30 23.45
CA PRO A 100 -8.34 -8.72 23.88
C PRO A 100 -8.36 -10.08 24.59
N SER A 101 -7.56 -11.02 24.10
CA SER A 101 -7.41 -12.34 24.71
C SER A 101 -6.28 -12.34 25.74
N ASP A 102 -6.52 -12.93 26.92
CA ASP A 102 -5.51 -13.09 27.96
C ASP A 102 -4.28 -13.88 27.49
N GLU A 103 -4.49 -14.87 26.60
CA GLU A 103 -3.39 -15.65 26.01
C GLU A 103 -2.54 -14.81 25.06
N ASP A 104 -3.19 -13.92 24.31
CA ASP A 104 -2.53 -13.01 23.38
C ASP A 104 -1.76 -11.92 24.12
N ILE A 105 -2.32 -11.38 25.20
CA ILE A 105 -1.63 -10.46 26.11
C ILE A 105 -0.41 -11.13 26.74
N LYS A 106 -0.52 -12.39 27.18
CA LYS A 106 0.63 -13.15 27.72
C LYS A 106 1.71 -13.33 26.67
N LEU A 107 1.35 -13.74 25.45
CA LEU A 107 2.30 -13.91 24.35
C LEU A 107 2.99 -12.59 23.99
N PHE A 108 2.22 -11.50 23.88
CA PHE A 108 2.76 -10.17 23.67
C PHE A 108 3.78 -9.79 24.74
N ARG A 109 3.47 -9.99 26.02
CA ARG A 109 4.39 -9.66 27.13
C ARG A 109 5.69 -10.46 27.06
N GLU A 110 5.65 -11.71 26.61
CA GLU A 110 6.85 -12.51 26.40
C GLU A 110 7.68 -11.99 25.21
N VAL A 111 7.03 -11.64 24.11
CA VAL A 111 7.67 -11.01 22.95
C VAL A 111 8.31 -9.66 23.32
N PHE A 112 7.58 -8.83 24.07
CA PHE A 112 8.05 -7.52 24.52
C PHE A 112 9.26 -7.59 25.46
N LYS A 113 9.33 -8.63 26.30
CA LYS A 113 10.51 -8.89 27.15
C LYS A 113 11.75 -9.25 26.34
N ILE A 114 11.58 -9.88 25.17
CA ILE A 114 12.67 -10.25 24.27
C ILE A 114 13.14 -9.03 23.48
N ASN A 115 12.21 -8.27 22.91
CA ASN A 115 12.51 -7.04 22.19
C ASN A 115 11.48 -5.94 22.56
N PRO A 116 11.89 -4.92 23.33
CA PRO A 116 11.02 -3.83 23.75
C PRO A 116 10.73 -2.82 22.63
N ASN A 117 11.48 -2.86 21.52
CA ASN A 117 11.18 -2.08 20.31
C ASN A 117 10.02 -2.75 19.56
N CYS A 118 8.82 -2.59 20.12
CA CYS A 118 7.63 -3.32 19.70
C CYS A 118 6.42 -2.39 19.68
N PHE A 119 5.71 -2.39 18.56
CA PHE A 119 4.48 -1.63 18.36
C PHE A 119 3.28 -2.57 18.42
N LEU A 120 2.24 -2.14 19.13
CA LEU A 120 0.93 -2.79 19.02
C LEU A 120 0.21 -2.25 17.79
N VAL A 121 -0.14 -3.14 16.88
CA VAL A 121 -0.88 -2.79 15.66
C VAL A 121 -2.28 -3.38 15.76
N ILE A 122 -3.25 -2.51 16.06
CA ILE A 122 -4.66 -2.90 16.20
C ILE A 122 -5.31 -2.78 14.82
N ASN A 123 -5.43 -3.91 14.13
CA ASN A 123 -5.92 -3.99 12.77
C ASN A 123 -7.45 -4.10 12.71
N LYS A 124 -8.05 -3.88 11.53
CA LYS A 124 -9.50 -3.93 11.26
C LYS A 124 -10.31 -2.83 11.97
N ILE A 125 -9.69 -1.67 12.22
CA ILE A 125 -10.37 -0.46 12.67
C ILE A 125 -10.85 0.32 11.44
N ASP A 126 -12.01 -0.07 10.92
CA ASP A 126 -12.54 0.40 9.65
C ASP A 126 -13.27 1.75 9.81
N ASN A 127 -13.82 2.03 10.99
CA ASN A 127 -14.57 3.26 11.28
C ASN A 127 -14.30 3.84 12.70
N ASP A 128 -14.82 5.04 12.97
CA ASP A 128 -14.57 5.75 14.23
C ASP A 128 -15.24 5.09 15.45
N LYS A 129 -16.37 4.38 15.27
CA LYS A 129 -17.00 3.61 16.36
C LYS A 129 -16.13 2.43 16.80
N GLU A 130 -15.36 1.86 15.89
CA GLU A 130 -14.39 0.79 16.20
C GLU A 130 -13.13 1.35 16.89
N LYS A 131 -12.79 2.62 16.65
CA LYS A 131 -11.70 3.31 17.36
C LYS A 131 -11.94 3.38 18.87
N GLU A 132 -13.20 3.50 19.31
CA GLU A 132 -13.55 3.43 20.74
C GLU A 132 -13.31 2.03 21.33
N ARG A 133 -13.53 0.97 20.56
CA ARG A 133 -13.25 -0.40 21.01
C ARG A 133 -11.76 -0.67 21.17
N ALA A 134 -10.92 0.03 20.40
CA ALA A 134 -9.47 -0.06 20.52
C ALA A 134 -8.96 0.32 21.92
N TYR A 135 -9.71 1.11 22.71
CA TYR A 135 -9.35 1.43 24.11
C TYR A 135 -9.22 0.19 25.00
N ALA A 136 -9.93 -0.90 24.70
CA ALA A 136 -9.83 -2.15 25.45
C ALA A 136 -8.42 -2.78 25.36
N PHE A 137 -7.68 -2.50 24.28
CA PHE A 137 -6.32 -3.00 24.07
C PHE A 137 -5.26 -2.28 24.91
N SER A 138 -5.64 -1.24 25.67
CA SER A 138 -4.78 -0.66 26.73
C SER A 138 -4.35 -1.70 27.76
N SER A 139 -5.12 -2.79 27.93
CA SER A 139 -4.80 -3.97 28.75
C SER A 139 -3.47 -4.66 28.40
N PHE A 140 -2.96 -4.47 27.18
CA PHE A 140 -1.62 -4.94 26.80
C PHE A 140 -0.49 -4.16 27.50
N GLY A 141 -0.76 -2.94 28.00
CA GLY A 141 0.15 -2.15 28.83
C GLY A 141 1.26 -1.42 28.06
N ILE A 142 0.96 -0.93 26.84
CA ILE A 142 1.97 -0.49 25.87
C ILE A 142 1.91 1.02 25.63
N PRO A 143 3.07 1.70 25.47
CA PRO A 143 3.12 3.14 25.19
C PRO A 143 2.88 3.54 23.72
N LYS A 144 3.18 2.69 22.74
CA LYS A 144 2.98 2.96 21.29
C LYS A 144 2.06 1.94 20.63
N SER A 145 0.84 2.38 20.31
CA SER A 145 -0.18 1.59 19.61
C SER A 145 -0.70 2.33 18.37
N PHE A 146 -0.94 1.57 17.30
CA PHE A 146 -1.42 2.11 16.03
C PHE A 146 -2.74 1.42 15.65
N ASN A 147 -3.78 2.24 15.46
CA ASN A 147 -5.06 1.76 14.93
C ASN A 147 -5.00 1.82 13.41
N ILE A 148 -5.12 0.65 12.77
CA ILE A 148 -5.06 0.55 11.32
C ILE A 148 -6.25 -0.22 10.76
N SER A 149 -6.53 0.02 9.49
CA SER A 149 -7.31 -0.90 8.67
C SER A 149 -6.52 -1.15 7.40
N VAL A 150 -5.96 -2.35 7.26
CA VAL A 150 -5.27 -2.74 6.03
C VAL A 150 -6.25 -2.75 4.84
N SER A 151 -7.50 -3.18 5.06
CA SER A 151 -8.54 -3.23 4.02
C SER A 151 -8.98 -1.86 3.52
N HIS A 152 -9.00 -0.84 4.40
CA HIS A 152 -9.37 0.53 4.03
C HIS A 152 -8.17 1.48 3.95
N ASN A 153 -6.95 0.96 3.95
CA ASN A 153 -5.71 1.73 3.95
C ASN A 153 -5.65 2.86 5.00
N ARG A 154 -6.22 2.63 6.18
CA ARG A 154 -6.29 3.62 7.25
C ARG A 154 -5.14 3.43 8.23
N GLY A 155 -4.47 4.53 8.60
CA GLY A 155 -3.41 4.53 9.62
C GLY A 155 -2.09 3.86 9.20
N ILE A 156 -1.97 3.43 7.94
CA ILE A 156 -0.78 2.74 7.41
C ILE A 156 0.41 3.69 7.31
N SER A 157 0.26 4.87 6.71
CA SER A 157 1.37 5.85 6.60
C SER A 157 1.90 6.23 7.98
N ALA A 158 1.02 6.55 8.94
CA ALA A 158 1.44 6.86 10.31
C ALA A 158 2.19 5.70 11.00
N LEU A 159 1.85 4.45 10.69
CA LEU A 159 2.59 3.28 11.17
C LEU A 159 3.98 3.20 10.52
N ILE A 160 4.08 3.45 9.21
CA ILE A 160 5.34 3.43 8.46
C ILE A 160 6.27 4.55 8.92
N ASP A 161 5.77 5.77 9.08
CA ASP A 161 6.55 6.89 9.59
C ASP A 161 7.11 6.60 10.99
N ALA A 162 6.31 5.97 11.85
CA ALA A 162 6.76 5.55 13.17
C ALA A 162 7.82 4.43 13.12
N VAL A 163 7.71 3.49 12.18
CA VAL A 163 8.69 2.42 11.93
C VAL A 163 10.03 3.02 11.50
N LEU A 164 10.01 3.91 10.51
CA LEU A 164 11.21 4.55 9.97
C LEU A 164 11.95 5.35 11.04
N ASN A 165 11.20 6.13 11.83
CA ASN A 165 11.74 6.88 12.96
C ASN A 165 12.34 5.95 14.03
N ALA A 166 11.65 4.86 14.40
CA ALA A 166 12.15 3.95 15.44
C ALA A 166 13.38 3.14 15.01
N LEU A 167 13.56 2.93 13.70
CA LEU A 167 14.75 2.29 13.14
C LEU A 167 15.87 3.28 12.79
N ASN A 168 15.66 4.58 13.05
CA ASN A 168 16.53 5.70 12.67
C ASN A 168 16.88 5.72 11.18
N LEU A 169 15.96 5.25 10.31
CA LEU A 169 16.20 5.16 8.88
C LEU A 169 16.20 6.54 8.22
N ASN A 170 15.41 7.48 8.74
CA ASN A 170 15.37 8.87 8.28
C ASN A 170 16.72 9.60 8.39
N GLN A 171 17.62 9.16 9.29
CA GLN A 171 18.95 9.76 9.50
C GLN A 171 20.04 9.18 8.58
N ILE A 172 19.78 8.04 7.93
CA ILE A 172 20.80 7.34 7.11
C ILE A 172 21.10 8.10 5.81
N ILE A 173 20.18 8.95 5.35
CA ILE A 173 20.36 9.80 4.16
C ILE A 173 21.46 10.86 4.38
N GLU A 174 21.67 11.31 5.62
CA GLU A 174 22.66 12.35 5.95
C GLU A 174 24.10 11.79 6.08
N GLN A 175 24.29 10.49 6.26
CA GLN A 175 25.61 9.89 6.52
C GLN A 175 26.32 9.34 5.27
N ASP A 176 25.59 9.13 4.18
CA ASP A 176 26.16 8.63 2.91
C ASP A 176 26.54 9.80 1.94
N LEU A 177 26.38 11.07 2.37
CA LEU A 177 27.00 12.25 1.74
C LEU A 177 28.31 12.60 2.48
N ASP A 178 29.39 12.67 1.73
CA ASP A 178 30.79 12.68 2.21
C ASP A 178 31.11 13.59 3.41
N ALA A 179 31.89 13.03 4.33
CA ALA A 179 32.44 13.61 5.56
C ALA A 179 33.43 14.79 5.36
N ASP A 180 33.61 15.28 4.12
CA ASP A 180 34.54 16.37 3.80
C ASP A 180 33.88 17.77 3.78
N ILE A 181 32.54 17.85 3.87
CA ILE A 181 31.81 19.14 3.81
C ILE A 181 31.55 19.72 5.22
N LEU A 182 31.51 18.87 6.25
CA LEU A 182 31.02 19.24 7.59
C LEU A 182 31.93 20.18 8.41
N GLU A 183 33.19 20.39 8.03
CA GLU A 183 34.10 21.25 8.81
C GLU A 183 33.89 22.76 8.57
N SER A 184 33.09 23.13 7.56
CA SER A 184 32.95 24.54 7.15
C SER A 184 31.69 25.26 7.66
N LEU A 185 30.82 24.60 8.43
CA LEU A 185 29.49 25.15 8.76
C LEU A 185 29.14 25.12 10.26
N GLU A 186 30.09 25.50 11.12
CA GLU A 186 29.73 25.92 12.48
C GLU A 186 29.07 27.31 12.45
N THR A 187 27.75 27.31 12.74
CA THR A 187 26.90 28.41 13.27
C THR A 187 26.28 29.42 12.27
N PRO A 188 25.16 30.09 12.64
CA PRO A 188 23.80 29.58 12.42
C PRO A 188 22.86 30.61 11.75
N ASN A 189 21.67 30.14 11.34
CA ASN A 189 20.48 30.91 10.94
C ASN A 189 20.60 31.78 9.67
N ASN A 190 20.05 31.29 8.56
CA ASN A 190 18.66 31.55 8.17
C ASN A 190 18.39 31.04 6.75
N ALA A 191 17.20 30.46 6.57
CA ALA A 191 16.52 30.18 5.30
C ALA A 191 17.26 29.28 4.31
N LEU A 192 17.13 27.96 4.48
CA LEU A 192 17.25 27.03 3.38
C LEU A 192 15.85 26.54 3.02
N GLU A 193 15.38 26.97 1.86
CA GLU A 193 14.21 26.43 1.19
C GLU A 193 14.45 24.94 0.97
N GLU A 194 13.68 24.11 1.68
CA GLU A 194 13.56 22.68 1.42
C GLU A 194 13.17 22.50 -0.05
N THR A 195 14.07 21.99 -0.88
CA THR A 195 13.67 21.43 -2.18
C THR A 195 12.86 20.17 -1.90
N LYS A 196 11.55 20.33 -1.69
CA LYS A 196 10.58 19.24 -1.69
C LYS A 196 10.79 18.44 -2.96
N GLU A 197 11.16 17.17 -2.83
CA GLU A 197 10.93 16.21 -3.91
C GLU A 197 9.45 16.31 -4.30
N GLU A 198 9.18 16.69 -5.55
CA GLU A 198 7.81 16.92 -5.99
C GLU A 198 7.05 15.58 -5.96
N GLU A 199 6.18 15.39 -4.97
CA GLU A 199 5.35 14.18 -4.86
C GLU A 199 4.50 14.01 -6.14
N ILE A 200 4.75 12.94 -6.90
CA ILE A 200 3.97 12.61 -8.09
C ILE A 200 2.90 11.58 -7.72
N ILE A 201 1.63 11.96 -7.83
CA ILE A 201 0.51 11.04 -7.63
C ILE A 201 0.32 10.20 -8.89
N GLN A 202 0.43 8.88 -8.77
CA GLN A 202 0.24 7.97 -9.89
C GLN A 202 -1.19 7.46 -9.98
N VAL A 203 -1.82 7.63 -11.14
CA VAL A 203 -3.24 7.37 -11.36
C VAL A 203 -3.44 6.40 -12.52
N GLY A 204 -4.04 5.25 -12.23
CA GLY A 204 -4.41 4.24 -13.23
C GLY A 204 -5.85 4.42 -13.68
N ILE A 205 -6.10 4.38 -14.99
CA ILE A 205 -7.47 4.38 -15.54
C ILE A 205 -7.81 2.96 -16.01
N ILE A 206 -8.73 2.32 -15.32
CA ILE A 206 -9.13 0.94 -15.56
C ILE A 206 -10.60 0.84 -15.94
N GLY A 207 -10.97 -0.32 -16.48
CA GLY A 207 -12.32 -0.59 -16.98
C GLY A 207 -12.27 -1.32 -18.31
N ARG A 208 -13.42 -1.84 -18.73
CA ARG A 208 -13.52 -2.67 -19.93
C ARG A 208 -13.17 -1.90 -21.21
N VAL A 209 -12.99 -2.60 -22.33
CA VAL A 209 -12.81 -1.93 -23.63
C VAL A 209 -14.06 -1.07 -23.95
N ASN A 210 -13.84 0.08 -24.59
CA ASN A 210 -14.90 1.00 -25.04
C ASN A 210 -15.79 1.66 -23.97
N VAL A 211 -15.45 1.55 -22.67
CA VAL A 211 -16.13 2.29 -21.58
C VAL A 211 -15.79 3.78 -21.56
N GLY A 212 -14.84 4.22 -22.37
CA GLY A 212 -14.49 5.64 -22.55
C GLY A 212 -13.26 6.15 -21.78
N LYS A 213 -12.40 5.24 -21.28
CA LYS A 213 -11.11 5.56 -20.62
C LYS A 213 -10.26 6.60 -21.37
N SER A 214 -10.13 6.45 -22.69
CA SER A 214 -9.32 7.35 -23.52
C SER A 214 -9.93 8.72 -23.70
N SER A 215 -11.27 8.78 -23.78
CA SER A 215 -11.99 10.04 -23.83
C SER A 215 -11.85 10.79 -22.50
N LEU A 216 -11.93 10.06 -21.37
CA LEU A 216 -11.70 10.61 -20.03
C LEU A 216 -10.27 11.16 -19.87
N LEU A 217 -9.25 10.35 -20.19
CA LEU A 217 -7.85 10.78 -20.13
C LEU A 217 -7.62 12.04 -20.97
N ASN A 218 -8.16 12.07 -22.19
CA ASN A 218 -8.04 13.25 -23.06
C ASN A 218 -8.78 14.47 -22.49
N ALA A 219 -9.93 14.28 -21.84
CA ALA A 219 -10.67 15.38 -21.23
C ALA A 219 -9.92 15.96 -20.02
N LEU A 220 -9.33 15.11 -19.18
CA LEU A 220 -8.51 15.52 -18.04
C LEU A 220 -7.22 16.22 -18.50
N THR A 221 -6.51 15.62 -19.46
CA THR A 221 -5.23 16.17 -19.93
C THR A 221 -5.37 17.44 -20.77
N LYS A 222 -6.47 17.64 -21.52
CA LYS A 222 -6.67 18.85 -22.31
C LYS A 222 -7.07 20.07 -21.49
N LYS A 223 -7.68 19.88 -20.32
CA LYS A 223 -8.11 21.00 -19.46
C LYS A 223 -6.94 21.63 -18.69
N GLU A 224 -5.85 20.90 -18.47
CA GLU A 224 -4.79 21.28 -17.53
C GLU A 224 -3.37 21.19 -18.11
N ARG A 225 -3.20 21.43 -19.43
CA ARG A 225 -1.86 21.56 -20.02
C ARG A 225 -1.15 22.81 -19.51
N SER A 226 -0.46 22.69 -18.39
CA SER A 226 0.76 23.47 -18.12
C SER A 226 1.95 22.65 -18.63
N LEU A 227 2.82 23.27 -19.43
CA LEU A 227 3.98 22.62 -20.04
C LEU A 227 4.92 22.06 -18.96
N VAL A 228 4.90 20.74 -18.72
CA VAL A 228 5.91 20.09 -17.87
C VAL A 228 7.11 19.74 -18.76
N SER A 229 8.21 20.45 -18.53
CA SER A 229 9.50 20.18 -19.17
C SER A 229 10.05 18.83 -18.70
N SER A 230 10.54 18.02 -19.63
CA SER A 230 11.24 16.78 -19.36
C SER A 230 12.63 17.07 -18.75
N VAL A 231 12.71 17.20 -17.42
CA VAL A 231 13.99 17.30 -16.70
C VAL A 231 14.38 15.93 -16.18
N ALA A 232 15.64 15.56 -16.42
CA ALA A 232 16.21 14.27 -16.07
C ALA A 232 16.21 14.05 -14.55
N GLY A 233 15.72 12.88 -14.12
CA GLY A 233 15.76 12.48 -12.70
C GLY A 233 14.65 11.52 -12.27
N THR A 234 13.56 11.41 -13.03
CA THR A 234 12.45 10.52 -12.69
C THR A 234 12.42 9.29 -13.60
N THR A 235 12.18 8.10 -13.06
CA THR A 235 11.84 6.87 -13.80
C THR A 235 10.44 6.99 -14.42
N ILE A 236 10.24 7.99 -15.27
CA ILE A 236 9.01 8.16 -16.05
C ILE A 236 9.13 7.26 -17.27
N ASP A 237 8.26 6.27 -17.36
CA ASP A 237 8.11 5.52 -18.60
C ASP A 237 7.68 6.51 -19.70
N PRO A 238 8.27 6.45 -20.91
CA PRO A 238 7.97 7.38 -22.02
C PRO A 238 6.52 7.30 -22.56
N ILE A 239 5.69 6.50 -21.90
CA ILE A 239 4.31 6.15 -22.23
C ILE A 239 3.32 6.80 -21.26
N ASP A 240 3.77 7.34 -20.14
CA ASP A 240 2.93 7.92 -19.11
C ASP A 240 2.66 9.42 -19.37
N GLU A 241 1.50 9.91 -18.91
CA GLU A 241 1.11 11.32 -19.13
C GLU A 241 1.03 12.06 -17.80
N THR A 242 1.83 13.11 -17.65
CA THR A 242 1.84 13.93 -16.44
C THR A 242 1.11 15.24 -16.67
N ILE A 243 0.24 15.62 -15.73
CA ILE A 243 -0.44 16.91 -15.66
C ILE A 243 -0.19 17.56 -14.31
N LEU A 244 -0.39 18.87 -14.25
CA LEU A 244 -0.28 19.66 -13.03
C LEU A 244 -1.68 20.12 -12.63
N ILE A 245 -2.17 19.65 -11.47
CA ILE A 245 -3.45 20.10 -10.89
C ILE A 245 -3.12 20.93 -9.65
N GLY A 246 -3.28 22.26 -9.74
CA GLY A 246 -2.76 23.18 -8.72
C GLY A 246 -1.23 23.05 -8.64
N ASP A 247 -0.72 22.74 -7.45
CA ASP A 247 0.72 22.49 -7.22
C ASP A 247 1.09 21.00 -7.25
N GLN A 248 0.13 20.10 -7.49
CA GLN A 248 0.35 18.66 -7.45
C GLN A 248 0.63 18.10 -8.85
N LYS A 249 1.68 17.29 -8.97
CA LYS A 249 1.96 16.51 -10.18
C LYS A 249 1.15 15.21 -10.18
N ILE A 250 0.35 15.00 -11.21
CA ILE A 250 -0.42 13.78 -11.41
C ILE A 250 0.09 13.08 -12.65
N CYS A 251 0.55 11.84 -12.50
CA CYS A 251 1.02 10.99 -13.59
C CYS A 251 0.01 9.88 -13.86
N PHE A 252 -0.56 9.84 -15.06
CA PHE A 252 -1.39 8.75 -15.53
C PHE A 252 -0.52 7.62 -16.08
N VAL A 253 -0.65 6.43 -15.49
CA VAL A 253 0.20 5.27 -15.81
C VAL A 253 -0.39 4.38 -16.94
N ASP A 254 0.47 3.81 -17.78
CA ASP A 254 0.15 2.94 -18.94
C ASP A 254 -0.83 3.59 -19.94
N THR A 255 -0.57 4.85 -20.33
CA THR A 255 -1.47 5.56 -21.25
C THR A 255 -1.39 5.08 -22.71
N ALA A 256 -0.35 4.34 -23.12
CA ALA A 256 -0.28 3.76 -24.48
C ALA A 256 -1.45 2.80 -24.74
N GLY A 257 -1.88 2.03 -23.74
CA GLY A 257 -3.03 1.13 -23.86
C GLY A 257 -4.35 1.84 -24.00
N ILE A 258 -4.41 3.05 -23.44
CA ILE A 258 -5.56 3.93 -23.52
C ILE A 258 -5.56 4.64 -24.89
N ARG A 259 -4.41 5.07 -25.41
CA ARG A 259 -4.30 5.81 -26.68
C ARG A 259 -4.39 4.94 -27.94
N HIS A 260 -3.94 3.69 -27.89
CA HIS A 260 -4.04 2.78 -29.03
C HIS A 260 -5.46 2.23 -29.19
N ARG A 261 -6.27 2.95 -29.97
CA ARG A 261 -7.57 2.51 -30.47
C ARG A 261 -7.44 1.19 -31.26
N GLY A 262 -8.18 0.15 -30.84
CA GLY A 262 -9.26 -0.34 -31.70
C GLY A 262 -9.07 -1.55 -32.62
N LYS A 263 -7.98 -2.33 -32.61
CA LYS A 263 -7.90 -3.54 -33.47
C LYS A 263 -7.09 -4.73 -32.89
N ILE A 264 -7.33 -5.10 -31.65
CA ILE A 264 -6.87 -6.41 -31.16
C ILE A 264 -8.07 -7.17 -30.63
N LEU A 265 -8.82 -7.76 -31.57
CA LEU A 265 -9.76 -8.83 -31.28
C LEU A 265 -8.95 -10.04 -30.81
N GLY A 266 -9.25 -10.53 -29.60
CA GLY A 266 -8.99 -11.93 -29.29
C GLY A 266 -8.05 -12.26 -28.14
N ILE A 267 -7.66 -11.36 -27.23
CA ILE A 267 -6.91 -11.79 -26.02
C ILE A 267 -7.28 -10.96 -24.79
N GLU A 268 -8.41 -11.27 -24.16
CA GLU A 268 -8.84 -10.69 -22.87
C GLU A 268 -7.78 -10.86 -21.77
N LYS A 269 -6.94 -11.91 -21.88
CA LYS A 269 -5.81 -12.17 -20.98
C LYS A 269 -4.80 -11.01 -20.95
N TYR A 270 -4.51 -10.40 -22.10
CA TYR A 270 -3.58 -9.25 -22.18
C TYR A 270 -4.21 -7.96 -21.65
N ALA A 271 -5.53 -7.81 -21.71
CA ALA A 271 -6.20 -6.65 -21.11
C ALA A 271 -6.13 -6.70 -19.57
N LEU A 272 -6.24 -7.89 -18.98
CA LEU A 272 -6.13 -8.09 -17.54
C LEU A 272 -4.69 -7.92 -17.04
N GLU A 273 -3.69 -8.49 -17.72
CA GLU A 273 -2.27 -8.28 -17.36
C GLU A 273 -1.86 -6.80 -17.42
N ARG A 274 -2.35 -6.06 -18.42
CA ARG A 274 -2.10 -4.62 -18.53
C ARG A 274 -2.79 -3.82 -17.44
N THR A 275 -4.05 -4.15 -17.18
CA THR A 275 -4.80 -3.58 -16.05
C THR A 275 -4.05 -3.82 -14.74
N GLN A 276 -3.50 -5.02 -14.55
CA GLN A 276 -2.71 -5.36 -13.38
C GLN A 276 -1.41 -4.53 -13.28
N LYS A 277 -0.64 -4.41 -14.38
CA LYS A 277 0.57 -3.57 -14.42
C LYS A 277 0.27 -2.09 -14.14
N ALA A 278 -0.83 -1.57 -14.68
CA ALA A 278 -1.27 -0.21 -14.41
C ALA A 278 -1.62 -0.03 -12.93
N LEU A 279 -2.33 -0.99 -12.32
CA LEU A 279 -2.69 -0.97 -10.90
C LEU A 279 -1.48 -1.13 -9.99
N GLU A 280 -0.47 -1.93 -10.35
CA GLU A 280 0.79 -2.08 -9.61
C GLU A 280 1.55 -0.75 -9.50
N LYS A 281 1.47 0.09 -10.54
CA LYS A 281 2.08 1.42 -10.58
C LYS A 281 1.10 2.53 -10.18
N SER A 282 -0.07 2.23 -9.62
CA SER A 282 -1.01 3.28 -9.24
C SER A 282 -0.99 3.54 -7.74
N HIS A 283 -1.26 4.77 -7.33
CA HIS A 283 -1.71 5.12 -5.98
C HIS A 283 -3.25 5.18 -5.95
N ILE A 284 -3.84 5.70 -7.04
CA ILE A 284 -5.28 5.84 -7.24
C ILE A 284 -5.71 5.11 -8.52
N ALA A 285 -6.82 4.39 -8.48
CA ALA A 285 -7.47 3.78 -9.63
C ALA A 285 -8.80 4.46 -9.96
N LEU A 286 -8.91 4.98 -11.18
CA LEU A 286 -10.17 5.44 -11.76
C LEU A 286 -10.84 4.25 -12.44
N LEU A 287 -11.86 3.67 -11.81
CA LEU A 287 -12.65 2.59 -12.38
C LEU A 287 -13.79 3.16 -13.22
N VAL A 288 -13.62 3.11 -14.54
CA VAL A 288 -14.58 3.64 -15.50
C VAL A 288 -15.59 2.56 -15.88
N LEU A 289 -16.86 2.82 -15.56
CA LEU A 289 -17.99 1.97 -15.89
C LEU A 289 -18.85 2.65 -16.95
N ASP A 290 -19.32 1.88 -17.93
CA ASP A 290 -20.21 2.37 -18.97
C ASP A 290 -21.66 2.22 -18.53
N VAL A 291 -22.36 3.34 -18.31
CA VAL A 291 -23.77 3.31 -17.91
C VAL A 291 -24.74 3.43 -19.10
N SER A 292 -24.26 3.41 -20.35
CA SER A 292 -25.15 3.30 -21.52
C SER A 292 -25.72 1.89 -21.72
N ALA A 293 -25.25 0.92 -20.92
CA ALA A 293 -25.74 -0.46 -20.89
C ALA A 293 -25.61 -1.03 -19.46
N PRO A 294 -26.32 -2.12 -19.11
CA PRO A 294 -26.17 -2.78 -17.82
C PRO A 294 -24.74 -3.31 -17.57
N PHE A 295 -24.29 -3.29 -16.32
CA PHE A 295 -22.96 -3.79 -15.92
C PHE A 295 -22.79 -5.29 -16.21
N VAL A 296 -21.66 -5.64 -16.82
CA VAL A 296 -21.33 -7.01 -17.23
C VAL A 296 -20.34 -7.68 -16.27
N GLU A 297 -20.21 -9.01 -16.36
CA GLU A 297 -19.31 -9.80 -15.50
C GLU A 297 -17.85 -9.33 -15.57
N LEU A 298 -17.40 -8.86 -16.74
CA LEU A 298 -16.03 -8.36 -16.90
C LEU A 298 -15.78 -7.05 -16.12
N ASP A 299 -16.82 -6.23 -15.88
CA ASP A 299 -16.70 -5.04 -15.03
C ASP A 299 -16.44 -5.47 -13.57
N GLU A 300 -17.16 -6.49 -13.09
CA GLU A 300 -16.96 -7.09 -11.77
C GLU A 300 -15.55 -7.70 -11.65
N LYS A 301 -15.09 -8.45 -12.65
CA LYS A 301 -13.74 -9.02 -12.67
C LYS A 301 -12.65 -7.94 -12.61
N ILE A 302 -12.76 -6.88 -13.41
CA ILE A 302 -11.79 -5.77 -13.43
C ILE A 302 -11.80 -5.04 -12.07
N SER A 303 -12.98 -4.79 -11.50
CA SER A 303 -13.10 -4.15 -10.19
C SER A 303 -12.51 -4.99 -9.05
N SER A 304 -12.61 -6.33 -9.12
CA SER A 304 -11.96 -7.23 -8.16
C SER A 304 -10.44 -7.20 -8.24
N LEU A 305 -9.86 -6.83 -9.40
CA LEU A 305 -8.43 -6.61 -9.50
C LEU A 305 -8.04 -5.35 -8.74
N ALA A 306 -8.77 -4.24 -8.93
CA ALA A 306 -8.51 -2.99 -8.22
C ALA A 306 -8.54 -3.17 -6.69
N ASP A 307 -9.50 -3.94 -6.19
CA ASP A 307 -9.63 -4.27 -4.76
C ASP A 307 -8.38 -5.01 -4.21
N LYS A 308 -7.81 -5.94 -4.99
CA LYS A 308 -6.59 -6.70 -4.60
C LYS A 308 -5.33 -5.84 -4.46
N HIS A 309 -5.32 -4.64 -5.05
CA HIS A 309 -4.18 -3.72 -5.01
C HIS A 309 -4.30 -2.66 -3.89
N SER A 310 -5.41 -2.65 -3.13
CA SER A 310 -5.63 -1.74 -1.99
C SER A 310 -5.36 -0.26 -2.33
N LEU A 311 -5.76 0.15 -3.53
CA LEU A 311 -5.58 1.49 -4.07
C LEU A 311 -6.71 2.40 -3.57
N GLY A 312 -6.51 3.72 -3.62
CA GLY A 312 -7.65 4.63 -3.61
C GLY A 312 -8.50 4.39 -4.86
N ILE A 313 -9.79 4.09 -4.73
CA ILE A 313 -10.66 3.82 -5.88
C ILE A 313 -11.65 4.97 -6.04
N ILE A 314 -11.80 5.44 -7.28
CA ILE A 314 -12.87 6.37 -7.68
C ILE A 314 -13.68 5.67 -8.77
N LEU A 315 -14.98 5.53 -8.53
CA LEU A 315 -15.93 4.98 -9.49
C LEU A 315 -16.39 6.10 -10.43
N ILE A 316 -16.25 5.88 -11.73
CA ILE A 316 -16.66 6.86 -12.75
C ILE A 316 -17.77 6.24 -13.59
N LEU A 317 -18.99 6.77 -13.47
CA LEU A 317 -20.16 6.36 -14.24
C LEU A 317 -20.19 7.12 -15.57
N ASN A 318 -19.46 6.60 -16.55
CA ASN A 318 -19.25 7.27 -17.82
C ASN A 318 -20.40 7.02 -18.81
N LYS A 319 -20.55 7.93 -19.78
CA LYS A 319 -21.67 7.98 -20.75
C LYS A 319 -23.04 8.24 -20.10
N TRP A 320 -23.04 9.01 -19.01
CA TRP A 320 -24.24 9.35 -18.24
C TRP A 320 -25.33 10.07 -19.07
N ASP A 321 -24.90 10.80 -20.11
CA ASP A 321 -25.74 11.46 -21.10
C ASP A 321 -26.66 10.50 -21.86
N ILE A 322 -26.23 9.25 -22.06
CA ILE A 322 -26.96 8.20 -22.78
C ILE A 322 -27.24 6.98 -21.90
N ARG A 323 -27.40 7.19 -20.60
CA ARG A 323 -27.59 6.10 -19.62
C ARG A 323 -28.79 5.19 -19.93
N TYR A 324 -28.68 3.90 -19.63
CA TYR A 324 -29.71 2.90 -19.94
C TYR A 324 -30.93 2.96 -19.01
N ALA A 325 -30.77 3.52 -17.81
CA ALA A 325 -31.80 3.52 -16.77
C ALA A 325 -31.76 4.81 -15.91
N PRO A 326 -32.80 5.07 -15.11
CA PRO A 326 -32.80 6.15 -14.12
C PRO A 326 -31.69 5.99 -13.07
N TYR A 327 -31.31 7.11 -12.45
CA TYR A 327 -30.24 7.17 -11.44
C TYR A 327 -30.41 6.13 -10.32
N GLU A 328 -31.61 6.01 -9.77
CA GLU A 328 -31.91 5.12 -8.64
C GLU A 328 -31.65 3.65 -8.98
N GLU A 329 -32.04 3.22 -10.19
CA GLU A 329 -31.85 1.85 -10.65
C GLU A 329 -30.37 1.51 -10.90
N ILE A 330 -29.63 2.44 -11.51
CA ILE A 330 -28.19 2.30 -11.74
C ILE A 330 -27.45 2.21 -10.40
N MET A 331 -27.76 3.10 -9.45
CA MET A 331 -27.11 3.11 -8.14
C MET A 331 -27.47 1.90 -7.29
N ALA A 332 -28.71 1.40 -7.36
CA ALA A 332 -29.10 0.15 -6.70
C ALA A 332 -28.31 -1.04 -7.28
N THR A 333 -28.15 -1.08 -8.60
CA THR A 333 -27.36 -2.12 -9.28
C THR A 333 -25.89 -2.02 -8.93
N LEU A 334 -25.34 -0.81 -8.87
CA LEU A 334 -23.96 -0.53 -8.49
C LEU A 334 -23.67 -1.04 -7.07
N LYS A 335 -24.49 -0.66 -6.08
CA LYS A 335 -24.36 -1.12 -4.69
C LYS A 335 -24.43 -2.63 -4.56
N ARG A 336 -25.30 -3.29 -5.35
CA ARG A 336 -25.45 -4.74 -5.33
C ARG A 336 -24.24 -5.47 -5.92
N LYS A 337 -23.76 -5.05 -7.10
CA LYS A 337 -22.67 -5.74 -7.83
C LYS A 337 -21.28 -5.36 -7.32
N PHE A 338 -21.11 -4.13 -6.82
CA PHE A 338 -19.82 -3.58 -6.39
C PHE A 338 -19.82 -3.23 -4.90
N ARG A 339 -20.50 -4.03 -4.07
CA ARG A 339 -20.65 -3.80 -2.62
C ARG A 339 -19.33 -3.59 -1.88
N PHE A 340 -18.27 -4.23 -2.35
CA PHE A 340 -16.92 -4.10 -1.77
C PHE A 340 -16.28 -2.72 -2.03
N LEU A 341 -16.84 -1.93 -2.96
CA LEU A 341 -16.40 -0.56 -3.29
C LEU A 341 -17.33 0.52 -2.73
N GLU A 342 -18.17 0.22 -1.73
CA GLU A 342 -19.07 1.23 -1.13
C GLU A 342 -18.33 2.43 -0.52
N TYR A 343 -17.04 2.27 -0.18
CA TYR A 343 -16.20 3.36 0.30
C TYR A 343 -15.73 4.31 -0.82
N ALA A 344 -15.80 3.87 -2.08
CA ALA A 344 -15.26 4.61 -3.20
C ALA A 344 -16.21 5.74 -3.60
N PRO A 345 -15.73 6.99 -3.74
CA PRO A 345 -16.54 8.06 -4.30
C PRO A 345 -16.99 7.72 -5.72
N VAL A 346 -18.23 8.10 -6.04
CA VAL A 346 -18.86 7.90 -7.34
C VAL A 346 -19.00 9.25 -8.03
N ILE A 347 -18.50 9.35 -9.27
CA ILE A 347 -18.55 10.53 -10.13
C ILE A 347 -19.37 10.25 -11.37
#